data_AF-A0A2S9E1Q2-F1
#
_entry.id   AF-A0A2S9E1Q2-F1
#
_cell.length_a   1.000
_cell.length_b   1.000
_cell.length_c   1.000
_cell.angle_alpha   90.00
_cell.angle_beta   90.00
_cell.angle_gamma   90.00
#
_symmetry.space_group_name_H-M   'P 1'
#
loop_
_entity.id
_entity.type
_entity.pdbx_description
1 polymer ?
#
loop_
_entity_poly.entity_id
_entity_poly.type
_entity_poly.pdbx_seq_one_letter_code
_entity_poly.pdbx_strand_id
1 'polypeptide(L)'
;MQHDRLHESLSARTSQRAESIAGVAGMDNPYERLKDLTRGQRVDAARLKEFVGELGLSADAEARLQQMTPGNYTGIASELVDHLK
;
A
#
# COMPACT_ATOMS: atom_id res chain seq x y z
N MET A 1 -1.07 -6.78 16.86
CA MET A 1 -0.65 -5.35 16.98
C MET A 1 0.58 -4.97 16.16
N GLN A 2 1.54 -5.88 15.87
CA GLN A 2 2.69 -5.59 14.99
C GLN A 2 2.49 -6.06 13.53
N HIS A 3 1.51 -6.93 13.26
CA HIS A 3 1.22 -7.43 11.91
C HIS A 3 0.61 -6.37 10.98
N ASP A 4 -0.29 -5.50 11.47
CA ASP A 4 -0.99 -4.51 10.62
C ASP A 4 -0.05 -3.59 9.82
N ARG A 5 1.15 -3.31 10.34
CA ARG A 5 2.10 -2.31 9.78
C ARG A 5 2.89 -2.79 8.57
N LEU A 6 3.24 -4.08 8.55
CA LEU A 6 4.02 -4.65 7.45
C LEU A 6 3.15 -4.82 6.20
N HIS A 7 1.88 -5.08 6.42
CA HIS A 7 0.90 -5.34 5.37
C HIS A 7 0.55 -4.07 4.59
N GLU A 8 0.23 -2.98 5.29
CA GLU A 8 -0.20 -1.74 4.66
C GLU A 8 0.92 -1.06 3.83
N SER A 9 2.16 -1.14 4.33
CA SER A 9 3.35 -0.61 3.63
C SER A 9 3.74 -1.45 2.39
N LEU A 10 3.45 -2.75 2.38
CA LEU A 10 3.77 -3.59 1.22
C LEU A 10 2.87 -3.25 0.01
N SER A 11 1.59 -2.97 0.27
CA SER A 11 0.60 -2.63 -0.77
C SER A 11 0.94 -1.32 -1.49
N ALA A 12 1.18 -0.26 -0.73
CA ALA A 12 1.50 1.06 -1.30
C ALA A 12 2.72 0.99 -2.23
N ARG A 13 3.76 0.24 -1.83
CA ARG A 13 4.96 0.01 -2.65
C ARG A 13 4.64 -0.71 -3.96
N THR A 14 3.80 -1.75 -3.90
CA THR A 14 3.43 -2.52 -5.11
C THR A 14 2.58 -1.69 -6.07
N SER A 15 1.66 -0.86 -5.56
CA SER A 15 0.86 0.04 -6.39
C SER A 15 1.73 1.10 -7.07
N GLN A 16 2.65 1.76 -6.35
CA GLN A 16 3.57 2.72 -6.97
C GLN A 16 4.46 2.09 -8.05
N ARG A 17 4.90 0.84 -7.87
CA ARG A 17 5.62 0.11 -8.92
C ARG A 17 4.75 -0.17 -10.15
N ALA A 18 3.50 -0.55 -9.95
CA ALA A 18 2.56 -0.78 -11.06
C ALA A 18 2.31 0.51 -11.86
N GLU A 19 2.10 1.63 -11.17
CA GLU A 19 1.89 2.95 -11.80
C GLU A 19 3.15 3.44 -12.53
N SER A 20 4.34 3.20 -11.98
CA SER A 20 5.62 3.47 -12.66
C SER A 20 5.75 2.68 -13.97
N ILE A 21 5.37 1.40 -13.98
CA ILE A 21 5.35 0.57 -15.20
C ILE A 21 4.29 1.10 -16.20
N ALA A 22 3.16 1.60 -15.71
CA ALA A 22 2.13 2.24 -16.52
C ALA A 22 2.53 3.62 -17.08
N GLY A 23 3.72 4.13 -16.74
CA GLY A 23 4.25 5.40 -17.26
C GLY A 23 3.77 6.64 -16.50
N VAL A 24 3.23 6.48 -15.29
CA VAL A 24 2.83 7.61 -14.45
C VAL A 24 4.08 8.32 -13.92
N ALA A 25 4.20 9.61 -14.24
CA ALA A 25 5.34 10.44 -13.85
C ALA A 25 5.37 10.67 -12.32
N GLY A 26 6.56 10.83 -11.74
CA GLY A 26 6.72 11.15 -10.31
C GLY A 26 6.74 9.93 -9.37
N MET A 27 6.77 8.72 -9.93
CA MET A 27 6.83 7.45 -9.19
C MET A 27 8.26 7.00 -8.82
N ASP A 28 9.24 7.89 -8.89
CA ASP A 28 10.62 7.58 -8.51
C ASP A 28 10.77 7.34 -7.00
N ASN A 29 11.51 6.29 -6.64
CA ASN A 29 11.87 5.91 -5.27
C ASN A 29 10.70 5.65 -4.30
N PRO A 30 9.75 4.77 -4.63
CA PRO A 30 8.56 4.49 -3.79
C PRO A 30 8.92 3.92 -2.42
N TYR A 31 10.00 3.13 -2.35
CA TYR A 31 10.48 2.55 -1.11
C TYR A 31 10.97 3.61 -0.12
N GLU A 32 11.72 4.61 -0.59
CA GLU A 32 12.32 5.62 0.27
C GLU A 32 11.25 6.56 0.85
N ARG A 33 10.28 6.99 0.03
CA ARG A 33 9.15 7.82 0.50
C ARG A 33 8.35 7.16 1.61
N LEU A 34 8.08 5.86 1.44
CA LEU A 34 7.35 5.10 2.45
C LEU A 34 8.20 4.83 3.70
N LYS A 35 9.51 4.61 3.53
CA LYS A 35 10.44 4.46 4.64
C LYS A 35 10.50 5.74 5.47
N ASP A 36 10.54 6.91 4.83
CA ASP A 36 10.54 8.20 5.50
C ASP A 36 9.25 8.42 6.31
N LEU A 37 8.09 8.08 5.76
CA LEU A 37 6.81 8.15 6.47
C LEU A 37 6.78 7.26 7.73
N THR A 38 7.40 6.08 7.65
CA THR A 38 7.35 5.06 8.71
C THR A 38 8.54 5.12 9.68
N ARG A 39 9.50 6.03 9.45
CA ARG A 39 10.74 6.10 10.24
C ARG A 39 10.50 6.74 11.60
N GLY A 40 10.66 5.95 12.66
CA GLY A 40 10.68 6.45 14.04
C GLY A 40 9.32 6.91 14.58
N GLN A 41 8.24 6.73 13.82
CA GLN A 41 6.89 7.18 14.20
C GLN A 41 5.86 6.06 14.00
N ARG A 42 4.84 6.05 14.86
CA ARG A 42 3.65 5.21 14.66
C ARG A 42 2.77 5.90 13.63
N VAL A 43 2.68 5.32 12.44
CA VAL A 43 1.72 5.74 11.42
C VAL A 43 0.37 5.12 11.77
N ASP A 44 -0.68 5.94 11.79
CA ASP A 44 -2.06 5.49 11.88
C ASP A 44 -2.74 5.50 10.50
N ALA A 45 -3.95 4.96 10.43
CA ALA A 45 -4.68 4.85 9.17
C ALA A 45 -4.96 6.22 8.53
N ALA A 46 -5.14 7.28 9.31
CA ALA A 46 -5.39 8.62 8.77
C ALA A 46 -4.14 9.15 8.06
N ARG A 47 -2.99 9.05 8.73
CA ARG A 47 -1.69 9.47 8.18
C ARG A 47 -1.31 8.69 6.92
N LEU A 48 -1.68 7.41 6.86
CA LEU A 48 -1.40 6.57 5.69
C LEU A 48 -2.31 6.91 4.50
N LYS A 49 -3.58 7.27 4.76
CA LYS A 49 -4.50 7.79 3.75
C LYS A 49 -4.08 9.14 3.20
N GLU A 50 -3.59 10.05 4.04
CA GLU A 50 -3.00 11.32 3.60
C GLU A 50 -1.81 11.06 2.66
N PHE A 51 -0.91 10.17 3.05
CA PHE A 51 0.25 9.81 2.23
C PHE A 51 -0.16 9.28 0.86
N VAL A 52 -1.16 8.40 0.79
CA VAL A 52 -1.67 7.86 -0.48
C VAL A 52 -2.16 8.97 -1.42
N GLY A 53 -2.80 10.02 -0.90
CA GLY A 53 -3.22 11.18 -1.69
C GLY A 53 -2.05 12.04 -2.21
N GLU A 54 -0.93 12.06 -1.48
CA GLU A 54 0.28 12.79 -1.88
C GLU A 54 1.14 12.04 -2.93
N LEU A 55 0.83 10.76 -3.21
CA LEU A 55 1.63 9.92 -4.11
C LEU A 55 1.45 10.25 -5.60
N GLY A 56 0.38 10.96 -5.99
CA GLY A 56 0.10 11.28 -7.39
C GLY A 56 -0.25 10.06 -8.23
N LEU A 57 -0.94 9.09 -7.63
CA LEU A 57 -1.40 7.86 -8.31
C LEU A 57 -2.55 8.17 -9.27
N SER A 58 -2.85 7.24 -10.18
CA SER A 58 -4.13 7.24 -10.89
C SER A 58 -5.31 7.20 -9.91
N ALA A 59 -6.45 7.79 -10.30
CA ALA A 59 -7.65 7.84 -9.44
C ALA A 59 -8.13 6.45 -9.01
N ASP A 60 -8.02 5.45 -9.89
CA ASP A 60 -8.39 4.07 -9.60
C ASP A 60 -7.45 3.42 -8.58
N ALA A 61 -6.14 3.65 -8.72
CA ALA A 61 -5.15 3.13 -7.77
C ALA A 61 -5.27 3.80 -6.40
N GLU A 62 -5.50 5.12 -6.37
CA GLU A 62 -5.73 5.87 -5.14
C GLU A 62 -7.00 5.37 -4.43
N ALA A 63 -8.13 5.30 -5.15
CA ALA A 63 -9.40 4.82 -4.59
C ALA A 63 -9.28 3.40 -4.03
N ARG A 64 -8.56 2.52 -4.73
CA ARG A 64 -8.30 1.16 -4.25
C ARG A 64 -7.51 1.17 -2.95
N LEU A 65 -6.39 1.90 -2.88
CA LEU A 65 -5.56 1.99 -1.67
C LEU A 65 -6.32 2.61 -0.48
N GLN A 66 -7.17 3.61 -0.72
CA GLN A 66 -7.99 4.27 0.32
C GLN A 66 -9.00 3.32 1.00
N GLN A 67 -9.44 2.28 0.28
CA GLN A 67 -10.37 1.25 0.77
C GLN A 67 -9.66 0.08 1.45
N MET A 68 -8.33 0.01 1.38
CA MET A 68 -7.56 -1.06 1.97
C MET A 68 -7.47 -0.89 3.49
N THR A 69 -7.53 -2.03 4.17
CA THR A 69 -7.39 -2.16 5.62
C THR A 69 -6.58 -3.41 5.91
N PRO A 70 -5.95 -3.52 7.09
CA PRO A 70 -5.23 -4.74 7.46
C PRO A 70 -6.10 -6.01 7.35
N GLY A 71 -7.40 -5.91 7.64
CA GLY A 71 -8.34 -7.03 7.57
C GLY A 71 -8.71 -7.48 6.15
N ASN A 72 -8.64 -6.59 5.15
CA ASN A 72 -8.90 -6.95 3.74
C ASN A 72 -7.61 -7.12 2.92
N TYR A 73 -6.44 -6.91 3.53
CA TYR A 73 -5.14 -7.14 2.90
C TYR A 73 -4.64 -8.57 3.09
N THR A 74 -5.48 -9.54 2.74
CA THR A 74 -5.16 -10.97 2.82
C THR A 74 -4.66 -11.53 1.50
N GLY A 75 -4.71 -10.76 0.41
CA GLY A 75 -4.38 -11.24 -0.93
C GLY A 75 -5.19 -12.49 -1.29
N ILE A 76 -4.55 -13.45 -1.95
CA ILE A 76 -5.15 -14.73 -2.34
C ILE A 76 -5.19 -15.76 -1.19
N ALA A 77 -4.98 -15.35 0.07
CA ALA A 77 -4.90 -16.28 1.19
C ALA A 77 -6.14 -17.16 1.33
N SER A 78 -7.34 -16.61 1.09
CA SER A 78 -8.59 -17.40 1.10
C SER A 78 -8.59 -18.44 -0.02
N GLU A 79 -8.21 -18.04 -1.24
CA GLU A 79 -8.18 -18.94 -2.41
C GLU A 79 -7.15 -20.07 -2.21
N LEU A 80 -6.03 -19.80 -1.54
CA LEU A 80 -5.02 -20.81 -1.23
C LEU A 80 -5.54 -21.87 -0.26
N VAL A 81 -6.44 -21.51 0.66
CA VAL A 81 -7.07 -22.47 1.58
C VAL A 81 -7.97 -23.45 0.81
N ASP A 82 -8.65 -22.99 -0.25
CA ASP A 82 -9.50 -23.84 -1.09
C ASP A 82 -8.71 -24.93 -1.85
N HIS A 83 -7.38 -24.79 -1.93
CA HIS A 83 -6.47 -25.78 -2.54
C HIS A 83 -5.90 -26.81 -1.55
N LEU A 84 -6.12 -26.64 -0.24
CA LEU A 84 -5.75 -27.61 0.78
C LEU A 84 -6.79 -28.74 0.79
N LYS A 85 -6.58 -29.75 -0.06
CA LYS A 85 -7.31 -31.02 0.00
C LYS A 85 -6.78 -31.92 1.11
#